data_AF-A0A382MCD5-F1
#
_entry.id   AF-A0A382MCD5-F1
#
_cell.length_a   1.000
_cell.length_b   1.000
_cell.length_c   1.000
_cell.angle_alpha   90.00
_cell.angle_beta   90.00
_cell.angle_gamma   90.00
#
_symmetry.space_group_name_H-M   'P 1'
#
loop_
_entity.id
_entity.type
_entity.pdbx_description
1 polymer ?
#
loop_
_entity_poly.entity_id
_entity_poly.type
_entity_poly.pdbx_seq_one_letter_code
_entity_poly.pdbx_strand_id
1 'polypeptide(L)'
;MNNQDIAPGDVDPQYYMLGIIIMALVTGGYVIFGGLRAVIVTDVIQSVLMLVGGLTVAFIVFGLPEVGGWSGMRAMDAAAAADAQKMHLYEPSDHPSLPWTGMLSGLMVLHFFYWGTNQFIVQRALSARTDKEARIGIITAGFFKLLIPFFSIGVGIAAYYLFKKQDMNVAS
;
A
#
# COMPACT_ATOMS: atom_id res chain seq x y z
N MET A 1 17.06 -23.46 14.74
CA MET A 1 16.03 -23.33 15.78
C MET A 1 14.69 -23.23 15.08
N ASN A 2 14.02 -24.38 14.93
CA ASN A 2 12.69 -24.47 14.33
C ASN A 2 11.69 -24.13 15.45
N ASN A 3 11.28 -22.88 15.56
CA ASN A 3 10.24 -22.49 16.51
C ASN A 3 8.88 -22.91 15.89
N GLN A 4 8.39 -24.08 16.28
CA GLN A 4 7.14 -24.67 15.77
C GLN A 4 5.87 -24.04 16.37
N ASP A 5 5.99 -23.03 17.22
CA ASP A 5 4.84 -22.47 17.96
C ASP A 5 4.16 -21.28 17.27
N ILE A 6 4.54 -20.92 16.03
CA ILE A 6 3.89 -19.83 15.30
C ILE A 6 3.90 -20.09 13.78
N ALA A 7 3.01 -20.98 13.30
CA ALA A 7 2.66 -20.98 11.88
C ALA A 7 1.88 -19.68 11.56
N PRO A 8 2.03 -19.06 10.36
CA PRO A 8 1.21 -17.93 9.94
C PRO A 8 -0.24 -18.40 9.74
N GLY A 9 -1.00 -18.47 10.83
CA GLY A 9 -2.34 -19.06 10.84
C GLY A 9 -2.85 -19.52 12.21
N ASP A 10 -1.98 -19.76 13.19
CA ASP A 10 -2.37 -20.25 14.52
C ASP A 10 -2.78 -19.13 15.49
N VAL A 11 -3.50 -18.11 14.98
CA VAL A 11 -4.16 -17.15 15.87
C VAL A 11 -5.45 -17.80 16.32
N ASP A 12 -5.61 -18.01 17.63
CA ASP A 12 -6.85 -18.56 18.20
C ASP A 12 -8.05 -17.77 17.64
N PRO A 13 -9.04 -18.45 17.03
CA PRO A 13 -10.23 -17.80 16.49
C PRO A 13 -10.93 -16.88 17.48
N GLN A 14 -10.81 -17.16 18.79
CA GLN A 14 -11.35 -16.31 19.84
C GLN A 14 -10.65 -14.95 19.91
N TYR A 15 -9.32 -14.89 19.81
CA TYR A 15 -8.59 -13.61 19.80
C TYR A 15 -8.91 -12.80 18.56
N TYR A 16 -9.06 -13.47 17.41
CA TYR A 16 -9.45 -12.82 16.16
C TYR A 16 -10.86 -12.18 16.28
N MET A 17 -11.82 -12.96 16.79
CA MET A 17 -13.18 -12.49 17.01
C MET A 17 -13.24 -11.36 18.04
N LEU A 18 -12.50 -11.47 19.14
CA LEU A 18 -12.39 -10.42 20.15
C LEU A 18 -11.82 -9.13 19.55
N GLY A 19 -10.76 -9.23 18.74
CA GLY A 19 -10.16 -8.09 18.04
C GLY A 19 -11.16 -7.39 17.12
N ILE A 20 -11.92 -8.14 16.33
CA ILE A 20 -12.98 -7.59 15.45
C ILE A 20 -14.05 -6.86 16.28
N ILE A 21 -14.52 -7.48 17.37
CA ILE A 21 -15.56 -6.88 18.22
C ILE A 21 -15.05 -5.59 18.87
N ILE A 22 -13.83 -5.58 19.41
CA ILE A 22 -13.23 -4.39 20.00
C ILE A 22 -13.11 -3.28 18.94
N MET A 23 -12.58 -3.59 17.75
CA MET A 23 -12.47 -2.63 16.66
C MET A 23 -13.84 -2.07 16.25
N ALA A 24 -14.86 -2.94 16.13
CA ALA A 24 -16.21 -2.53 15.77
C ALA A 24 -16.85 -1.63 16.83
N LEU A 25 -16.68 -1.94 18.12
CA LEU A 25 -17.22 -1.14 19.22
C LEU A 25 -16.52 0.22 19.33
N VAL A 26 -15.19 0.25 19.25
CA VAL A 26 -14.43 1.51 19.29
C VAL A 26 -14.78 2.37 18.07
N THR A 27 -14.74 1.78 16.87
CA THR A 27 -15.05 2.48 15.62
C THR A 27 -16.49 2.97 15.60
N GLY A 28 -17.43 2.08 15.86
CA GLY A 28 -18.85 2.42 15.93
C GLY A 28 -19.13 3.49 16.98
N GLY A 29 -18.50 3.42 18.14
CA GLY A 29 -18.63 4.40 19.21
C GLY A 29 -18.32 5.82 18.74
N TYR A 30 -17.10 6.07 18.25
CA TYR A 30 -16.74 7.44 17.84
C TYR A 30 -17.51 7.90 16.59
N VAL A 31 -17.91 6.98 15.70
CA VAL A 31 -18.73 7.31 14.52
C VAL A 31 -20.13 7.74 14.91
N ILE A 32 -20.80 7.01 15.80
CA ILE A 32 -22.18 7.29 16.24
C ILE A 32 -22.25 8.65 16.95
N PHE A 33 -21.30 8.94 17.84
CA PHE A 33 -21.31 10.19 18.60
C PHE A 33 -20.77 11.39 17.81
N GLY A 34 -19.80 11.17 16.91
CA GLY A 34 -19.07 12.25 16.23
C GLY A 34 -19.49 12.52 14.78
N GLY A 35 -20.22 11.60 14.15
CA GLY A 35 -20.67 11.69 12.76
C GLY A 35 -19.52 11.77 11.74
N LEU A 36 -19.83 12.30 10.55
CA LEU A 36 -18.88 12.41 9.43
C LEU A 36 -17.61 13.22 9.80
N ARG A 37 -17.74 14.22 10.68
CA ARG A 37 -16.59 15.01 11.12
C ARG A 37 -15.58 14.18 11.91
N ALA A 38 -16.04 13.35 12.84
CA ALA A 38 -15.15 12.49 13.60
C ALA A 38 -14.42 11.50 12.69
N VAL A 39 -15.13 10.89 11.74
CA VAL A 39 -14.56 10.00 10.72
C VAL A 39 -13.43 10.69 9.94
N ILE A 40 -13.69 11.89 9.41
CA ILE A 40 -12.68 12.63 8.63
C ILE A 40 -11.44 12.95 9.48
N VAL A 41 -11.62 13.37 10.73
CA VAL A 41 -10.49 13.69 11.62
C VAL A 41 -9.67 12.44 11.94
N THR A 42 -10.30 11.32 12.29
CA THR A 42 -9.60 10.06 12.54
C THR A 42 -8.86 9.57 11.30
N ASP A 43 -9.46 9.72 10.13
CA ASP A 43 -8.85 9.32 8.86
C ASP A 43 -7.61 10.14 8.52
N VAL A 44 -7.61 11.44 8.82
CA VAL A 44 -6.43 12.31 8.63
C VAL A 44 -5.30 11.86 9.55
N ILE A 45 -5.58 11.60 10.84
CA ILE A 45 -4.60 11.12 11.80
C ILE A 45 -4.00 9.79 11.32
N GLN A 46 -4.86 8.83 10.95
CA GLN A 46 -4.41 7.53 10.47
C GLN A 46 -3.58 7.64 9.19
N SER A 47 -3.95 8.53 8.26
CA SER A 47 -3.22 8.76 7.02
C SER A 47 -1.81 9.31 7.27
N VAL A 48 -1.67 10.24 8.22
CA VAL A 48 -0.36 10.77 8.63
C VAL A 48 0.47 9.68 9.31
N LEU A 49 -0.11 8.90 10.21
CA LEU A 49 0.58 7.79 10.88
C LEU A 49 1.05 6.73 9.88
N MET A 50 0.22 6.36 8.90
CA MET A 50 0.60 5.42 7.84
C MET A 50 1.72 5.97 6.96
N LEU A 51 1.68 7.26 6.62
CA LEU A 51 2.74 7.89 5.84
C LEU A 51 4.07 7.89 6.61
N VAL A 52 4.06 8.32 7.87
CA VAL A 52 5.25 8.30 8.73
C VAL A 52 5.76 6.88 8.92
N GLY A 53 4.88 5.92 9.18
CA GLY A 53 5.24 4.50 9.30
C GLY A 53 5.89 3.96 8.03
N GLY A 54 5.27 4.19 6.87
CA GLY A 54 5.81 3.77 5.57
C GLY A 54 7.17 4.40 5.27
N LEU A 55 7.33 5.70 5.50
CA LEU A 55 8.62 6.39 5.32
C LEU A 55 9.69 5.90 6.31
N THR A 56 9.30 5.58 7.55
CA THR A 56 10.23 5.04 8.56
C THR A 56 10.73 3.66 8.16
N VAL A 57 9.83 2.78 7.73
CA VAL A 57 10.22 1.45 7.21
C VAL A 57 11.11 1.61 5.99
N ALA A 58 10.79 2.52 5.07
CA ALA A 58 11.63 2.79 3.91
C ALA A 58 13.03 3.29 4.29
N PHE A 59 13.11 4.22 5.24
CA PHE A 59 14.38 4.73 5.75
C PHE A 59 15.24 3.61 6.36
N ILE A 60 14.64 2.73 7.16
CA ILE A 60 15.34 1.59 7.77
C ILE A 60 15.84 0.63 6.69
N VAL A 61 14.95 0.18 5.79
CA VAL A 61 15.27 -0.84 4.78
C VAL A 61 16.33 -0.33 3.80
N PHE A 62 16.20 0.89 3.27
CA PHE A 62 17.21 1.46 2.38
C PHE A 62 18.51 1.85 3.09
N GLY A 63 18.47 2.04 4.41
CA GLY A 63 19.65 2.27 5.25
C GLY A 63 20.46 1.01 5.54
N LEU A 64 19.92 -0.19 5.27
CA LEU A 64 20.63 -1.45 5.46
C LEU A 64 21.84 -1.54 4.51
N PRO A 65 23.06 -1.81 5.00
CA PRO A 65 24.24 -1.99 4.16
C PRO A 65 24.08 -3.07 3.10
N GLU A 66 23.28 -4.10 3.39
CA GLU A 66 23.00 -5.22 2.49
C GLU A 66 22.19 -4.81 1.27
N VAL A 67 21.30 -3.82 1.43
CA VAL A 67 20.49 -3.24 0.35
C VAL A 67 21.28 -2.18 -0.41
N GLY A 68 22.10 -1.38 0.29
CA GLY A 68 22.92 -0.33 -0.32
C GLY A 68 22.09 0.81 -0.93
N GLY A 69 20.93 1.09 -0.34
CA GLY A 69 19.99 2.11 -0.80
C GLY A 69 19.34 1.80 -2.16
N TRP A 70 18.81 2.84 -2.80
CA TRP A 70 18.11 2.72 -4.09
C TRP A 70 19.04 2.22 -5.21
N SER A 71 20.29 2.68 -5.23
CA SER A 71 21.29 2.24 -6.21
C SER A 71 21.64 0.77 -6.05
N GLY A 72 21.82 0.30 -4.81
CA GLY A 72 22.12 -1.10 -4.54
C GLY A 72 20.95 -2.01 -4.91
N MET A 73 19.72 -1.63 -4.58
CA MET A 73 18.51 -2.33 -5.03
C MET A 73 18.44 -2.43 -6.57
N ARG A 74 18.68 -1.34 -7.30
CA ARG A 74 18.68 -1.38 -8.78
C ARG A 74 19.81 -2.22 -9.35
N ALA A 75 20.97 -2.27 -8.70
CA ALA A 75 22.07 -3.13 -9.13
C ALA A 75 21.73 -4.61 -8.92
N MET A 76 21.07 -4.96 -7.80
CA MET A 76 20.57 -6.31 -7.57
C MET A 76 19.52 -6.72 -8.59
N ASP A 77 18.60 -5.82 -8.93
CA ASP A 77 17.58 -6.06 -9.96
C ASP A 77 18.22 -6.28 -11.33
N ALA A 78 19.18 -5.44 -11.72
CA ALA A 78 19.89 -5.58 -13.00
C ALA A 78 20.72 -6.87 -13.10
N ALA A 79 21.18 -7.42 -11.97
CA ALA A 79 21.91 -8.68 -11.91
C ALA A 79 20.99 -9.92 -11.91
N ALA A 80 19.68 -9.75 -11.69
CA ALA A 80 18.72 -10.84 -11.76
C ALA A 80 18.48 -11.28 -13.22
N ALA A 81 18.04 -12.53 -13.40
CA ALA A 81 17.57 -13.00 -14.69
C ALA A 81 16.42 -12.12 -15.20
N ALA A 82 16.31 -11.93 -16.52
CA ALA A 82 15.41 -10.95 -17.13
C ALA A 82 13.93 -11.16 -16.74
N ASP A 83 13.51 -12.40 -16.55
CA ASP A 83 12.19 -12.82 -16.08
C ASP A 83 11.96 -12.61 -14.57
N ALA A 84 13.03 -12.46 -13.79
CA ALA A 84 12.98 -12.25 -12.36
C ALA A 84 13.12 -10.77 -11.95
N GLN A 85 13.43 -9.87 -12.89
CA GLN A 85 13.53 -8.43 -12.66
C GLN A 85 12.17 -7.88 -12.22
N LYS A 86 12.17 -6.97 -11.26
CA LYS A 86 10.97 -6.36 -10.67
C LYS A 86 10.88 -4.85 -10.95
N MET A 87 11.92 -4.23 -11.49
CA MET A 87 11.96 -2.80 -11.81
C MET A 87 11.54 -2.47 -13.26
N HIS A 88 10.59 -3.22 -13.83
CA HIS A 88 9.94 -2.87 -15.10
C HIS A 88 8.57 -2.23 -14.82
N LEU A 89 8.15 -1.27 -15.64
CA LEU A 89 6.86 -0.58 -15.47
C LEU A 89 5.69 -1.35 -16.09
N TYR A 90 5.96 -2.13 -17.13
CA TYR A 90 4.96 -2.88 -17.88
C TYR A 90 5.56 -4.17 -18.44
N GLU A 91 4.71 -5.16 -18.64
CA GLU A 91 5.05 -6.45 -19.26
C GLU A 91 4.67 -6.47 -20.75
N PRO A 92 5.23 -7.38 -21.57
CA PRO A 92 4.84 -7.55 -22.96
C PRO A 92 3.33 -7.76 -23.16
N SER A 93 2.82 -7.40 -24.34
CA SER A 93 1.38 -7.53 -24.68
C SER A 93 0.89 -8.97 -24.68
N ASP A 94 1.79 -9.94 -24.82
CA ASP A 94 1.57 -11.38 -24.86
C ASP A 94 1.89 -12.07 -23.53
N HIS A 95 2.19 -11.30 -22.46
CA HIS A 95 2.45 -11.87 -21.15
C HIS A 95 1.24 -12.67 -20.65
N PRO A 96 1.41 -13.94 -20.22
CA PRO A 96 0.31 -14.88 -20.00
C PRO A 96 -0.66 -14.46 -18.88
N SER A 97 -0.21 -13.67 -17.91
CA SER A 97 -1.01 -13.26 -16.74
C SER A 97 -1.19 -11.75 -16.59
N LEU A 98 -0.31 -10.94 -17.17
CA LEU A 98 -0.20 -9.51 -16.89
C LEU A 98 0.05 -8.67 -18.15
N PRO A 99 -0.66 -8.90 -19.27
CA PRO A 99 -0.42 -8.16 -20.50
C PRO A 99 -0.69 -6.67 -20.26
N TRP A 100 0.24 -5.79 -20.63
CA TRP A 100 0.13 -4.37 -20.28
C TRP A 100 -1.11 -3.68 -20.86
N THR A 101 -1.58 -4.11 -22.04
CA THR A 101 -2.78 -3.57 -22.70
C THR A 101 -4.04 -3.89 -21.90
N GLY A 102 -4.14 -5.12 -21.39
CA GLY A 102 -5.21 -5.57 -20.51
C GLY A 102 -5.15 -4.90 -19.14
N MET A 103 -3.95 -4.81 -18.56
CA MET A 103 -3.70 -4.08 -17.32
C MET A 103 -4.11 -2.61 -17.46
N LEU A 104 -3.66 -1.90 -18.50
CA LEU A 104 -3.99 -0.49 -18.69
C LEU A 104 -5.50 -0.30 -18.87
N SER A 105 -6.13 -1.02 -19.79
CA SER A 105 -7.57 -0.86 -20.06
C SER A 105 -8.43 -1.24 -18.85
N GLY A 106 -8.16 -2.40 -18.23
CA GLY A 106 -8.89 -2.89 -17.06
C GLY A 106 -8.68 -2.00 -15.83
N LEU A 107 -7.44 -1.59 -15.55
CA LEU A 107 -7.17 -0.67 -14.46
C LEU A 107 -7.83 0.68 -14.70
N MET A 108 -7.82 1.23 -15.93
CA MET A 108 -8.49 2.51 -16.19
C MET A 108 -9.98 2.46 -15.86
N VAL A 109 -10.69 1.40 -16.28
CA VAL A 109 -12.11 1.19 -15.91
C VAL A 109 -12.28 1.08 -14.39
N LEU A 110 -11.43 0.28 -13.73
CA LEU A 110 -11.45 0.13 -12.28
C LEU A 110 -11.20 1.45 -11.55
N HIS A 111 -10.29 2.29 -12.05
CA HIS A 111 -9.99 3.60 -11.47
C HIS A 111 -11.18 4.55 -11.62
N PHE A 112 -11.80 4.65 -12.80
CA PHE A 112 -12.98 5.50 -12.98
C PHE A 112 -14.14 5.06 -12.08
N PHE A 113 -14.38 3.75 -11.96
CA PHE A 113 -15.35 3.22 -11.03
C PHE A 113 -14.98 3.58 -9.58
N TYR A 114 -13.79 3.19 -9.13
CA TYR A 114 -13.39 3.39 -7.73
C TYR A 114 -13.40 4.86 -7.30
N TRP A 115 -12.93 5.80 -8.12
CA TRP A 115 -12.87 7.21 -7.75
C TRP A 115 -14.17 7.97 -8.04
N GLY A 116 -14.93 7.55 -9.06
CA GLY A 116 -16.13 8.24 -9.52
C GLY A 116 -17.43 7.75 -8.87
N THR A 117 -17.50 6.47 -8.45
CA THR A 117 -18.74 5.86 -7.95
C THR A 117 -18.67 5.46 -6.47
N ASN A 118 -17.47 5.40 -5.87
CA ASN A 118 -17.34 5.07 -4.46
C ASN A 118 -17.91 6.20 -3.60
N GLN A 119 -19.06 5.90 -2.98
CA GLN A 119 -19.82 6.84 -2.16
C GLN A 119 -18.96 7.55 -1.12
N PHE A 120 -18.07 6.83 -0.44
CA PHE A 120 -17.23 7.41 0.62
C PHE A 120 -16.29 8.49 0.09
N ILE A 121 -15.69 8.27 -1.08
CA ILE A 121 -14.77 9.22 -1.72
C ILE A 121 -15.54 10.42 -2.25
N VAL A 122 -16.64 10.18 -2.95
CA VAL A 122 -17.49 11.22 -3.52
C VAL A 122 -18.06 12.12 -2.42
N GLN A 123 -18.51 11.55 -1.30
CA GLN A 123 -19.04 12.32 -0.17
C GLN A 123 -18.00 13.26 0.44
N ARG A 124 -16.73 12.85 0.52
CA ARG A 124 -15.66 13.74 1.01
C ARG A 124 -15.43 14.92 0.08
N ALA A 125 -15.45 14.70 -1.23
CA ALA A 125 -15.35 15.79 -2.21
C ALA A 125 -16.54 16.76 -2.11
N LEU A 126 -17.76 16.23 -1.95
CA LEU A 126 -18.98 17.04 -1.80
C LEU A 126 -19.07 17.76 -0.44
N SER A 127 -18.36 17.29 0.59
CA SER A 127 -18.30 17.93 1.91
C SER A 127 -17.35 19.14 1.97
N ALA A 128 -16.62 19.42 0.90
CA ALA A 128 -15.76 20.61 0.81
C ALA A 128 -16.59 21.89 0.82
N ARG A 129 -16.00 23.02 1.27
CA ARG A 129 -16.75 24.28 1.39
C ARG A 129 -17.07 24.91 0.04
N THR A 130 -16.23 24.66 -0.96
CA THR A 130 -16.40 25.15 -2.33
C THR A 130 -15.87 24.15 -3.34
N ASP A 131 -16.38 24.20 -4.58
CA ASP A 131 -15.88 23.40 -5.70
C ASP A 131 -14.39 23.62 -5.96
N LYS A 132 -13.90 24.85 -5.74
CA LYS A 132 -12.49 25.18 -5.89
C LYS A 132 -11.63 24.43 -4.87
N GLU A 133 -12.04 24.42 -3.61
CA GLU A 133 -11.36 23.66 -2.55
C GLU A 133 -11.39 22.16 -2.82
N ALA A 134 -12.54 21.62 -3.26
CA ALA A 134 -12.66 20.21 -3.65
C ALA A 134 -11.66 19.84 -4.74
N ARG A 135 -11.58 20.63 -5.82
CA ARG A 135 -10.67 20.38 -6.95
C ARG A 135 -9.20 20.44 -6.53
N ILE A 136 -8.82 21.46 -5.75
CA ILE A 136 -7.45 21.60 -5.25
C ILE A 136 -7.10 20.41 -4.35
N GLY A 137 -8.02 19.99 -3.48
CA GLY A 137 -7.84 18.83 -2.62
C GLY A 137 -7.61 17.54 -3.41
N ILE A 138 -8.43 17.28 -4.43
CA ILE A 138 -8.32 16.08 -5.29
C ILE A 138 -7.00 16.08 -6.08
N ILE A 139 -6.61 17.20 -6.68
CA ILE A 139 -5.36 17.32 -7.43
C ILE A 139 -4.15 17.10 -6.50
N THR A 140 -4.18 17.73 -5.32
CA THR A 140 -3.12 17.59 -4.31
C THR A 140 -3.00 16.15 -3.83
N ALA A 141 -4.13 15.48 -3.56
CA ALA A 141 -4.15 14.07 -3.19
C ALA A 141 -3.60 13.17 -4.30
N GLY A 142 -3.96 13.45 -5.56
CA GLY A 142 -3.42 12.75 -6.73
C GLY A 142 -1.90 12.89 -6.84
N PHE A 143 -1.36 14.10 -6.63
CA PHE A 143 0.08 14.33 -6.62
C PHE A 143 0.79 13.54 -5.53
N PHE A 144 0.31 13.59 -4.28
CA PHE A 144 0.91 12.80 -3.19
C PHE A 144 0.84 11.30 -3.44
N LYS A 145 -0.21 10.81 -4.12
CA LYS A 145 -0.36 9.40 -4.47
C LYS A 145 0.76 8.90 -5.41
N LEU A 146 1.34 9.78 -6.24
CA LEU A 146 2.50 9.45 -7.08
C LEU A 146 3.78 9.16 -6.29
N LEU A 147 3.86 9.61 -5.03
CA LEU A 147 5.03 9.38 -4.18
C LEU A 147 4.98 8.01 -3.47
N ILE A 148 3.79 7.45 -3.30
CA ILE A 148 3.57 6.20 -2.56
C ILE A 148 4.38 5.01 -3.10
N PRO A 149 4.49 4.79 -4.43
CA PRO A 149 5.30 3.69 -4.98
C PRO A 149 6.75 3.67 -4.51
N PHE A 150 7.39 4.82 -4.29
CA PHE A 150 8.81 4.87 -3.96
C PHE A 150 9.13 4.31 -2.57
N PHE A 151 8.30 4.59 -1.58
CA PHE A 151 8.49 4.11 -0.21
C PHE A 151 7.69 2.84 0.11
N SER A 152 6.67 2.50 -0.68
CA SER A 152 5.89 1.28 -0.48
C SER A 152 6.37 0.14 -1.38
N ILE A 153 6.24 0.31 -2.71
CA ILE A 153 6.64 -0.72 -3.68
C ILE A 153 8.16 -0.87 -3.70
N GLY A 154 8.91 0.25 -3.68
CA GLY A 154 10.37 0.23 -3.65
C GLY A 154 10.91 -0.55 -2.45
N VAL A 155 10.30 -0.38 -1.27
CA VAL A 155 10.68 -1.16 -0.07
C VAL A 155 10.35 -2.64 -0.23
N GLY A 156 9.20 -2.97 -0.82
CA GLY A 156 8.84 -4.36 -1.13
C GLY A 156 9.86 -5.04 -2.06
N ILE A 157 10.33 -4.33 -3.09
CA ILE A 157 11.36 -4.84 -4.01
C ILE A 157 12.71 -4.98 -3.30
N ALA A 158 13.11 -4.00 -2.49
CA ALA A 158 14.33 -4.08 -1.69
C ALA A 158 14.28 -5.27 -0.72
N ALA A 159 13.15 -5.49 -0.05
CA ALA A 159 12.94 -6.63 0.83
C ALA A 159 13.00 -7.97 0.07
N TYR A 160 12.38 -8.05 -1.12
CA TYR A 160 12.43 -9.23 -1.98
C TYR A 160 13.89 -9.64 -2.28
N TYR A 161 14.73 -8.69 -2.73
CA TYR A 161 16.13 -8.98 -3.03
C TYR A 161 16.98 -9.27 -1.79
N LEU A 162 16.70 -8.58 -0.67
CA LEU A 162 17.37 -8.84 0.60
C LEU A 162 17.14 -10.28 1.08
N PHE A 163 15.89 -10.73 1.08
CA PHE A 163 15.53 -12.08 1.54
C PHE A 163 15.94 -13.17 0.56
N LYS A 164 15.88 -12.91 -0.75
CA LYS A 164 16.40 -13.82 -1.78
C LYS A 164 17.90 -14.06 -1.63
N LYS A 165 18.67 -13.03 -1.28
CA LYS A 165 20.12 -13.15 -1.01
C LYS A 165 20.42 -13.98 0.25
N GLN A 166 19.50 -14.03 1.20
CA GLN A 166 19.63 -14.76 2.46
C GLN A 166 19.12 -16.21 2.37
N ASP A 167 18.86 -16.73 1.17
CA ASP A 167 18.27 -18.07 0.91
C ASP A 167 16.94 -18.32 1.65
N MET A 168 16.24 -17.26 2.06
CA MET A 168 14.90 -17.37 2.58
C MET A 168 13.92 -17.46 1.40
N ASN A 169 13.05 -18.47 1.43
CA ASN A 169 12.11 -18.79 0.37
C ASN A 169 11.10 -17.63 0.19
N VAL A 170 11.45 -16.64 -0.63
CA VAL A 170 10.57 -15.54 -1.01
C VAL A 170 9.56 -16.09 -2.03
N ALA A 171 8.27 -15.93 -1.76
CA ALA A 171 7.21 -16.40 -2.65
C ALA A 171 7.47 -15.88 -4.09
N SER A 172 7.60 -16.81 -5.03
CA SER A 172 7.91 -16.60 -6.45
C SER A 172 6.78 -15.91 -7.19
#